data_AF-A0A1R1BI08-F1
#
_entry.id   AF-A0A1R1BI08-F1
#
_cell.length_a   1.000
_cell.length_b   1.000
_cell.length_c   1.000
_cell.angle_alpha   90.00
_cell.angle_beta   90.00
_cell.angle_gamma   90.00
#
_symmetry.space_group_name_H-M   'P 1'
#
loop_
_entity.id
_entity.type
_entity.pdbx_description
1 polymer ?
#
loop_
_entity_poly.entity_id
_entity_poly.type
_entity_poly.pdbx_seq_one_letter_code
_entity_poly.pdbx_strand_id
1 'polypeptide(L)'
;MTIKHSITCEGSDVLVHETDSNSYQVSIQSKSNPLGKGNVLETFTRLEEAIVAAEHFCKLHAAAKEKGYYLENGHFVKPDRPKLHVGQLLNERKEPEQFLQLLEK
;
A
#
# COMPACT_ATOMS: atom_id res chain seq x y z
N MET A 1 -6.95 18.05 -5.88
CA MET A 1 -6.09 16.85 -5.72
C MET A 1 -4.80 16.93 -6.52
N THR A 2 -3.64 16.87 -5.86
CA THR A 2 -2.29 17.01 -6.46
C THR A 2 -1.37 15.88 -6.00
N ILE A 3 -0.58 15.29 -6.89
CA ILE A 3 0.45 14.29 -6.50
C ILE A 3 1.57 15.02 -5.77
N LYS A 4 1.86 14.60 -4.54
CA LYS A 4 2.95 15.14 -3.71
C LYS A 4 4.18 14.23 -3.72
N HIS A 5 3.98 12.94 -3.88
CA HIS A 5 5.05 11.95 -3.87
C HIS A 5 4.68 10.74 -4.72
N SER A 6 5.68 10.07 -5.29
CA SER A 6 5.52 8.86 -6.10
C SER A 6 6.70 7.93 -5.89
N ILE A 7 6.42 6.64 -5.72
CA ILE A 7 7.40 5.59 -5.46
C ILE A 7 7.14 4.46 -6.45
N THR A 8 8.14 4.09 -7.24
CA THR A 8 8.04 2.90 -8.08
C THR A 8 8.19 1.64 -7.25
N CYS A 9 7.24 0.72 -7.41
CA CYS A 9 7.17 -0.54 -6.68
C CYS A 9 6.85 -1.73 -7.60
N GLU A 10 7.88 -2.46 -8.01
CA GLU A 10 7.81 -3.72 -8.80
C GLU A 10 6.59 -3.89 -9.73
N GLY A 11 6.53 -3.09 -10.80
CA GLY A 11 5.46 -3.15 -11.80
C GLY A 11 4.20 -2.35 -11.44
N SER A 12 4.20 -1.68 -10.29
CA SER A 12 3.22 -0.68 -9.87
C SER A 12 3.93 0.61 -9.45
N ASP A 13 3.17 1.69 -9.28
CA ASP A 13 3.59 2.94 -8.65
C ASP A 13 2.68 3.22 -7.46
N VAL A 14 3.28 3.64 -6.36
CA VAL A 14 2.57 4.07 -5.14
C VAL A 14 2.59 5.58 -5.13
N LEU A 15 1.42 6.20 -5.10
CA LEU A 15 1.24 7.64 -5.22
C LEU A 15 0.70 8.21 -3.92
N VAL A 16 1.19 9.39 -3.54
CA VAL A 16 0.66 10.19 -2.45
C VAL A 16 -0.02 11.41 -3.03
N HIS A 17 -1.33 11.51 -2.86
CA HIS A 17 -2.16 12.61 -3.34
C HIS A 17 -2.59 13.50 -2.17
N GLU A 18 -2.35 14.80 -2.26
CA GLU A 18 -3.02 15.78 -1.41
C GLU A 18 -4.47 15.92 -1.88
N THR A 19 -5.41 15.77 -0.94
CA THR A 19 -6.84 15.95 -1.14
C THR A 19 -7.25 17.38 -0.80
N ASP A 20 -8.45 17.77 -1.21
CA ASP A 20 -8.96 19.13 -0.97
C ASP A 20 -9.32 19.36 0.52
N SER A 21 -9.22 18.34 1.36
CA SER A 21 -9.49 18.38 2.81
C SER A 21 -8.23 18.47 3.66
N ASN A 22 -7.08 18.89 3.11
CA ASN A 22 -5.77 18.85 3.76
C ASN A 22 -5.39 17.45 4.29
N SER A 23 -5.81 16.40 3.58
CA SER A 23 -5.40 15.03 3.86
C SER A 23 -4.55 14.47 2.73
N TYR A 24 -3.82 13.40 3.01
CA TYR A 24 -2.87 12.79 2.09
C TYR A 24 -3.26 11.34 1.85
N GLN A 25 -3.76 11.07 0.66
CA GLN A 25 -4.22 9.75 0.24
C GLN A 25 -3.06 8.98 -0.39
N VAL A 26 -2.81 7.76 0.10
CA VAL A 26 -1.88 6.82 -0.51
C VAL A 26 -2.66 5.86 -1.40
N SER A 27 -2.24 5.73 -2.66
CA SER A 27 -2.84 4.79 -3.62
C SER A 27 -1.76 4.01 -4.35
N ILE A 28 -2.16 2.88 -4.94
CA ILE A 28 -1.31 2.07 -5.81
C ILE A 28 -1.93 1.96 -7.20
N GLN A 29 -1.10 2.14 -8.21
CA GLN A 29 -1.47 2.06 -9.61
C GLN A 29 -0.59 1.02 -10.32
N SER A 30 -1.20 0.10 -11.07
CA SER A 30 -0.44 -0.83 -11.92
C SER A 30 0.14 -0.08 -13.12
N LYS A 31 1.39 -0.39 -13.51
CA LYS A 31 2.01 0.13 -14.74
C LYS A 31 1.40 -0.48 -15.99
N SER A 32 0.88 -1.71 -15.91
CA SER A 32 0.29 -2.41 -17.06
C SER A 32 -1.16 -2.00 -17.33
N ASN A 33 -1.85 -1.50 -16.31
CA ASN A 33 -3.20 -0.97 -16.45
C ASN A 33 -3.41 0.23 -15.51
N PRO A 34 -2.97 1.43 -15.91
CA PRO A 34 -3.09 2.63 -15.10
C PRO A 34 -4.56 3.12 -15.11
N LEU A 35 -5.43 2.44 -14.35
CA LEU A 35 -6.80 2.86 -14.14
C LEU A 35 -6.85 4.03 -13.13
N GLY A 36 -7.01 5.25 -13.64
CA GLY A 36 -7.34 6.43 -12.85
C GLY A 36 -6.34 6.73 -11.71
N LYS A 37 -6.86 7.04 -10.51
CA LYS A 37 -6.07 7.39 -9.31
C LYS A 37 -5.43 6.19 -8.61
N GLY A 38 -5.52 5.00 -9.21
CA GLY A 38 -5.15 3.74 -8.57
C GLY A 38 -6.14 3.31 -7.49
N ASN A 39 -5.84 2.18 -6.84
CA ASN A 39 -6.59 1.69 -5.69
C ASN A 39 -6.11 2.44 -4.44
N VAL A 40 -7.05 3.05 -3.72
CA VAL A 40 -6.75 3.72 -2.46
C VAL A 40 -6.38 2.69 -1.41
N LEU A 41 -5.25 2.91 -0.74
CA LEU A 41 -4.75 2.06 0.33
C LEU A 41 -5.13 2.60 1.69
N GLU A 42 -4.86 3.89 1.92
CA GLU A 42 -5.14 4.57 3.19
C GLU A 42 -5.09 6.10 3.02
N THR A 43 -5.66 6.86 3.95
CA THR A 43 -5.57 8.33 3.99
C THR A 43 -5.02 8.82 5.33
N PHE A 44 -4.04 9.71 5.27
CA PHE A 44 -3.35 10.28 6.43
C PHE A 44 -3.61 11.77 6.58
N THR A 45 -3.39 12.31 7.78
CA THR A 45 -3.55 13.75 8.05
C THR A 45 -2.27 14.55 7.80
N ARG A 46 -1.12 13.89 7.71
CA ARG A 46 0.19 14.51 7.48
C ARG A 46 0.89 13.91 6.26
N LEU A 47 1.56 14.76 5.49
CA LEU A 47 2.27 14.35 4.27
C LEU A 47 3.38 13.34 4.59
N GLU A 48 4.16 13.61 5.63
CA GLU A 48 5.27 12.77 6.07
C GLU A 48 4.78 11.36 6.44
N GLU A 49 3.64 11.25 7.11
CA GLU A 49 3.03 9.97 7.45
C GLU A 49 2.63 9.19 6.18
N ALA A 50 2.03 9.88 5.21
CA ALA A 50 1.65 9.27 3.94
C ALA A 50 2.86 8.81 3.11
N ILE A 51 3.95 9.58 3.10
CA ILE A 51 5.20 9.20 2.41
C ILE A 51 5.81 7.96 3.08
N VAL A 52 5.94 7.96 4.41
CA VAL A 52 6.45 6.81 5.15
C VAL A 52 5.57 5.57 4.91
N ALA A 53 4.25 5.73 4.92
CA ALA A 53 3.32 4.65 4.64
C ALA A 53 3.45 4.14 3.19
N ALA A 54 3.68 5.02 2.21
CA ALA A 54 3.89 4.62 0.82
C ALA A 54 5.19 3.81 0.62
N GLU A 55 6.29 4.23 1.24
CA GLU A 55 7.56 3.49 1.23
C GLU A 55 7.41 2.13 1.90
N HIS A 56 6.75 2.12 3.06
CA HIS A 56 6.49 0.92 3.84
C HIS A 56 5.61 -0.07 3.06
N PHE A 57 4.54 0.43 2.43
CA PHE A 57 3.67 -0.37 1.59
C PHE A 57 4.45 -1.07 0.48
N CYS A 58 5.40 -0.37 -0.15
CA CYS A 58 6.16 -0.99 -1.23
C CYS A 58 6.96 -2.22 -0.76
N LYS A 59 7.59 -2.14 0.42
CA LYS A 59 8.30 -3.27 1.03
C LYS A 59 7.35 -4.43 1.36
N LEU A 60 6.18 -4.12 1.94
CA LEU A 60 5.16 -5.13 2.23
C LEU A 60 4.62 -5.80 0.97
N HIS A 61 4.36 -5.02 -0.08
CA HIS A 61 3.83 -5.52 -1.35
C HIS A 61 4.82 -6.47 -2.04
N ALA A 62 6.12 -6.14 -2.04
CA ALA A 62 7.16 -7.03 -2.54
C ALA A 62 7.20 -8.34 -1.75
N ALA A 63 7.27 -8.26 -0.41
CA ALA A 63 7.30 -9.43 0.47
C ALA A 63 6.04 -10.32 0.34
N ALA A 64 4.86 -9.70 0.22
CA ALA A 64 3.59 -10.38 -0.01
C ALA A 64 3.60 -11.16 -1.33
N LYS A 65 4.05 -10.52 -2.41
CA LYS A 65 4.13 -11.11 -3.75
C LYS A 65 5.09 -12.29 -3.80
N GLU A 66 6.25 -12.21 -3.14
CA GLU A 66 7.18 -13.34 -3.00
C GLU A 66 6.55 -14.56 -2.30
N LYS A 67 5.64 -14.32 -1.35
CA LYS A 67 4.89 -15.39 -0.65
C LYS A 67 3.62 -15.83 -1.39
N GLY A 68 3.36 -15.30 -2.59
CA GLY A 68 2.20 -15.63 -3.43
C GLY A 68 0.89 -14.95 -3.00
N TYR A 69 0.97 -13.87 -2.22
CA TYR A 69 -0.17 -12.99 -1.97
C TYR A 69 -0.29 -11.96 -3.09
N TYR A 70 -1.52 -11.55 -3.38
CA TYR A 70 -1.81 -10.48 -4.32
C TYR A 70 -2.68 -9.40 -3.66
N LEU A 71 -2.65 -8.20 -4.22
CA LEU A 71 -3.46 -7.10 -3.72
C LEU A 71 -4.85 -7.12 -4.36
N GLU A 72 -5.90 -7.13 -3.53
CA GLU A 72 -7.29 -7.07 -3.95
C GLU A 72 -8.06 -6.14 -3.00
N ASN A 73 -8.65 -5.06 -3.53
CA ASN A 73 -9.50 -4.12 -2.77
C ASN A 73 -8.87 -3.63 -1.45
N GLY A 74 -7.59 -3.24 -1.46
CA GLY A 74 -6.90 -2.77 -0.25
C GLY A 74 -6.55 -3.88 0.75
N HIS A 75 -6.62 -5.15 0.34
CA HIS A 75 -6.24 -6.30 1.14
C HIS A 75 -5.17 -7.14 0.44
N PHE A 76 -4.25 -7.70 1.22
CA PHE A 76 -3.42 -8.81 0.75
C PHE A 76 -4.22 -10.10 0.86
N VAL A 77 -4.37 -10.79 -0.25
CA VAL A 77 -5.19 -12.00 -0.38
C VAL A 77 -4.34 -13.13 -0.93
N LYS A 78 -4.57 -14.34 -0.41
CA LYS A 78 -4.06 -15.60 -0.95
C LYS A 78 -5.16 -16.66 -0.76
N PRO A 79 -5.35 -17.60 -1.71
CA PRO A 79 -6.53 -18.49 -1.72
C PRO A 79 -6.76 -19.26 -0.41
N ASP A 80 -5.69 -19.68 0.25
CA ASP A 80 -5.75 -20.53 1.44
C ASP A 80 -5.42 -19.79 2.75
N ARG A 81 -5.41 -18.46 2.74
CA ARG A 81 -4.99 -17.64 3.88
C ARG A 81 -5.96 -16.50 4.16
N PRO A 82 -6.02 -15.99 5.41
CA PRO A 82 -6.84 -14.84 5.74
C PRO A 82 -6.47 -13.62 4.90
N LYS A 83 -7.48 -12.81 4.54
CA LYS A 83 -7.24 -11.51 3.93
C LYS A 83 -6.66 -10.55 4.98
N LEU A 84 -5.65 -9.78 4.61
CA LEU A 84 -5.00 -8.82 5.50
C LEU A 84 -5.22 -7.41 5.01
N HIS A 85 -5.82 -6.56 5.85
CA HIS A 85 -6.16 -5.19 5.49
C HIS A 85 -4.91 -4.32 5.44
N VAL A 86 -4.59 -3.73 4.28
CA VAL A 86 -3.37 -2.95 4.07
C VAL A 86 -3.36 -1.70 4.94
N GLY A 87 -4.46 -0.95 5.00
CA GLY A 87 -4.54 0.26 5.83
C GLY A 87 -4.21 0.02 7.31
N GLN A 88 -4.59 -1.13 7.88
CA GLN A 88 -4.23 -1.48 9.26
C GLN A 88 -2.73 -1.73 9.39
N LEU A 89 -2.13 -2.48 8.46
CA LEU A 89 -0.70 -2.75 8.44
C LEU A 89 0.14 -1.46 8.34
N LEU A 90 -0.32 -0.51 7.53
CA LEU A 90 0.33 0.80 7.36
C LEU A 90 0.21 1.66 8.62
N ASN A 91 -0.96 1.68 9.26
CA ASN A 91 -1.17 2.40 10.52
C ASN A 91 -0.37 1.79 11.68
N GLU A 92 -0.26 0.47 11.74
CA GLU A 92 0.50 -0.24 12.78
C GLU A 92 2.02 -0.18 12.56
N ARG A 93 2.50 0.36 11.43
CA ARG A 93 3.91 0.42 11.03
C ARG A 93 4.64 -0.91 11.22
N LYS A 94 3.95 -2.02 10.97
CA LYS A 94 4.52 -3.35 11.19
C LYS A 94 5.65 -3.60 10.21
N GLU A 95 6.87 -3.76 10.71
CA GLU A 95 8.01 -4.09 9.87
C GLU A 95 7.71 -5.31 8.98
N PRO A 96 8.24 -5.35 7.74
CA PRO A 96 7.98 -6.44 6.79
C PRO A 96 8.24 -7.83 7.37
N GLU A 97 9.24 -7.96 8.24
CA GLU A 97 9.56 -9.21 8.94
C GLU A 97 8.43 -9.67 9.88
N GLN A 98 7.79 -8.75 10.62
CA GLN A 98 6.67 -9.06 11.50
C GLN A 98 5.41 -9.38 10.70
N PHE A 99 5.21 -8.69 9.57
CA PHE A 99 4.15 -9.02 8.62
C PHE A 99 4.34 -10.42 8.04
N LEU A 100 5.55 -10.77 7.60
CA LEU A 100 5.89 -12.11 7.11
C LEU A 100 5.63 -13.20 8.15
N GLN A 101 5.93 -12.97 9.43
CA GLN A 101 5.60 -13.91 10.50
C GLN A 101 4.09 -14.11 10.68
N LEU A 102 3.27 -13.09 10.42
CA LEU A 102 1.81 -13.22 10.41
C LEU A 102 1.30 -14.01 9.19
N LEU A 103 2.02 -13.97 8.07
CA LEU A 103 1.66 -14.71 6.85
C LEU A 103 1.96 -16.22 6.94
N GLU A 104 2.86 -16.63 7.84
CA GLU A 104 3.30 -18.02 8.02
C GLU A 104 2.45 -18.81 9.03
N LYS A 105 1.72 -18.13 9.91
CA LYS A 105 0.73 -18.76 10.81
C LYS A 105 -0.54 -19.13 10.07
#